data_AF-A0A519UGU9-F1
#
_entry.id   AF-A0A519UGU9-F1
#
_cell.length_a   1.000
_cell.length_b   1.000
_cell.length_c   1.000
_cell.angle_alpha   90.00
_cell.angle_beta   90.00
_cell.angle_gamma   90.00
#
_symmetry.space_group_name_H-M   'P 1'
#
loop_
_entity.id
_entity.type
_entity.pdbx_description
1 polymer ?
#
loop_
_entity_poly.entity_id
_entity_poly.type
_entity_poly.pdbx_seq_one_letter_code
_entity_poly.pdbx_strand_id
1 'polypeptide(L)'
;MEIIHFSAECYPVAKVGGLGDVVGALPKYQNKLGHVAKVVMPAYNTKFLFENEFEVVYDGWVRLGYNNLPVRIFREKTNKLGFDLFLVHIAGLIDRDKVYGYDDDTERFIAYQIASLDWIAQWEHKPDVIHCHDHHTGLIPFMLANSNKYSHLSYVPTVLTIHNAQYQGQFGWDKLHYLPAYDLRNSSKLDWASAINPLASAIKCAWRVTTVSQSYLDEISHKANGLE
;
A
#
# COMPACT_ATOMS: atom_id res chain seq x y z
N MET A 1 3.29 -5.64 19.27
CA MET A 1 2.44 -5.00 18.25
C MET A 1 2.50 -5.83 16.99
N GLU A 2 1.36 -6.01 16.32
CA GLU A 2 1.26 -6.48 14.95
C GLU A 2 1.26 -5.29 13.99
N ILE A 3 2.24 -5.23 13.09
CA ILE A 3 2.50 -4.10 12.20
C ILE A 3 2.44 -4.60 10.76
N ILE A 4 1.57 -4.03 9.94
CA ILE A 4 1.45 -4.40 8.52
C ILE A 4 2.04 -3.29 7.67
N HIS A 5 3.14 -3.60 6.97
CA HIS A 5 3.76 -2.72 6.00
C HIS A 5 3.16 -2.97 4.63
N PHE A 6 2.47 -1.97 4.08
CA PHE A 6 2.08 -1.95 2.69
C PHE A 6 3.14 -1.22 1.87
N SER A 7 3.63 -1.87 0.83
CA SER A 7 4.65 -1.29 -0.03
C SER A 7 4.52 -1.73 -1.48
N ALA A 8 4.99 -0.91 -2.41
CA ALA A 8 5.21 -1.32 -3.80
C ALA A 8 6.54 -2.06 -4.01
N GLU A 9 7.52 -1.86 -3.12
CA GLU A 9 8.86 -2.47 -3.22
C GLU A 9 9.29 -3.11 -1.89
N CYS A 10 10.07 -4.18 -1.97
CA CYS A 10 10.70 -4.83 -0.84
C CYS A 10 11.90 -5.63 -1.35
N TYR A 11 13.11 -5.33 -0.91
CA TYR A 11 14.29 -6.12 -1.27
C TYR A 11 14.31 -7.43 -0.44
N PRO A 12 14.64 -8.60 -1.03
CA PRO A 12 15.03 -8.87 -2.41
C PRO A 12 13.87 -9.29 -3.35
N VAL A 13 12.62 -9.04 -2.95
CA VAL A 13 11.42 -9.46 -3.69
C VAL A 13 11.26 -8.66 -4.99
N ALA A 14 11.14 -7.33 -4.88
CA ALA A 14 11.12 -6.40 -6.00
C ALA A 14 11.66 -5.04 -5.55
N LYS A 15 12.54 -4.44 -6.35
CA LYS A 15 13.20 -3.18 -6.01
C LYS A 15 13.45 -2.36 -7.27
N VAL A 16 13.19 -1.07 -7.18
CA VAL A 16 13.60 -0.04 -8.14
C VAL A 16 14.43 1.04 -7.45
N GLY A 17 14.04 1.46 -6.24
CA GLY A 17 14.69 2.54 -5.49
C GLY A 17 15.03 2.17 -4.03
N GLY A 18 15.31 3.19 -3.22
CA GLY A 18 15.67 3.01 -1.80
C GLY A 18 14.52 2.56 -0.91
N LEU A 19 13.27 2.76 -1.34
CA LEU A 19 12.06 2.29 -0.63
C LEU A 19 12.12 0.78 -0.37
N GLY A 20 12.52 0.00 -1.38
CA GLY A 20 12.67 -1.44 -1.26
C GLY A 20 13.71 -1.86 -0.22
N ASP A 21 14.79 -1.11 -0.05
CA ASP A 21 15.81 -1.41 0.98
C ASP A 21 15.26 -1.19 2.39
N VAL A 22 14.48 -0.12 2.60
CA VAL A 22 13.86 0.16 3.89
C VAL A 22 12.86 -0.93 4.27
N VAL A 23 11.95 -1.28 3.36
CA VAL A 23 10.92 -2.31 3.62
C VAL A 23 11.51 -3.71 3.73
N GLY A 24 12.63 -3.99 3.04
CA GLY A 24 13.38 -5.24 3.19
C GLY A 24 14.13 -5.37 4.52
N ALA A 25 14.34 -4.27 5.26
CA ALA A 25 15.14 -4.25 6.48
C ALA A 25 14.34 -3.94 7.75
N LEU A 26 13.51 -2.89 7.75
CA LEU A 26 12.80 -2.39 8.93
C LEU A 26 11.92 -3.47 9.62
N PRO A 27 11.06 -4.22 8.91
CA PRO A 27 10.20 -5.25 9.52
C PRO A 27 11.01 -6.34 10.25
N LYS A 28 12.16 -6.72 9.69
CA LYS A 28 13.08 -7.69 10.31
C LYS A 28 13.59 -7.20 11.66
N TYR A 29 13.91 -5.92 11.79
CA TYR A 29 14.38 -5.35 13.08
C TYR A 29 13.22 -5.12 14.06
N GLN A 30 12.03 -4.77 13.60
CA GLN A 30 10.84 -4.73 14.46
C GLN A 30 10.55 -6.12 15.07
N ASN A 31 10.68 -7.19 14.29
CA ASN A 31 10.54 -8.56 14.80
C ASN A 31 11.60 -8.88 15.86
N LYS A 32 12.86 -8.47 15.66
CA LYS A 32 13.92 -8.62 16.68
C LYS A 32 13.63 -7.85 17.97
N LEU A 33 12.86 -6.77 17.90
CA LEU A 33 12.41 -6.00 19.06
C LEU A 33 11.14 -6.59 19.72
N GLY A 34 10.65 -7.75 19.26
CA GLY A 34 9.49 -8.43 19.84
C GLY A 34 8.15 -8.00 19.25
N HIS A 35 8.14 -7.35 18.08
CA HIS A 35 6.91 -7.10 17.32
C HIS A 35 6.62 -8.24 16.34
N VAL A 36 5.45 -8.18 15.69
CA VAL A 36 5.05 -9.08 14.61
C VAL A 36 4.80 -8.24 13.37
N ALA A 37 5.85 -8.05 12.58
CA ALA A 37 5.85 -7.29 11.35
C ALA A 37 5.54 -8.19 10.15
N LYS A 38 4.63 -7.72 9.30
CA LYS A 38 4.21 -8.34 8.05
C LYS A 38 4.46 -7.36 6.91
N VAL A 39 4.90 -7.85 5.76
CA VAL A 39 5.01 -7.05 4.54
C VAL A 39 3.99 -7.57 3.54
N VAL A 40 3.16 -6.66 3.02
CA VAL A 40 2.24 -6.92 1.93
C VAL A 40 2.68 -6.07 0.75
N MET A 41 2.82 -6.70 -0.42
CA MET A 41 3.21 -6.04 -1.66
C MET A 41 2.61 -6.73 -2.89
N PRO A 42 2.63 -6.11 -4.08
CA PRO A 42 2.12 -6.77 -5.29
C PRO A 42 2.98 -7.97 -5.74
N ALA A 43 2.34 -8.99 -6.31
CA ALA A 43 2.98 -10.20 -6.82
C ALA A 43 3.51 -10.02 -8.26
N TYR A 44 4.59 -9.25 -8.42
CA TYR A 44 5.26 -9.08 -9.71
C TYR A 44 5.97 -10.38 -10.17
N ASN A 45 6.15 -10.53 -11.49
CA ASN A 45 6.88 -11.65 -12.13
C ASN A 45 8.39 -11.52 -11.92
N THR A 46 8.83 -11.65 -10.67
CA THR A 46 10.23 -11.52 -10.26
C THR A 46 10.88 -12.87 -10.13
N LYS A 47 12.21 -12.90 -10.23
CA LYS A 47 13.02 -14.09 -9.89
C LYS A 47 12.69 -14.62 -8.49
N PHE A 48 12.45 -13.71 -7.52
CA PHE A 48 12.07 -14.10 -6.17
C PHE A 48 10.76 -14.90 -6.14
N LEU A 49 9.73 -14.47 -6.88
CA LEU A 49 8.45 -15.18 -6.94
C LEU A 49 8.64 -16.62 -7.48
N PHE A 50 9.46 -16.80 -8.52
CA PHE A 50 9.63 -18.11 -9.16
C PHE A 50 10.56 -19.07 -8.40
N GLU A 51 11.51 -18.54 -7.60
CA GLU A 51 12.48 -19.35 -6.86
C GLU A 51 12.04 -19.69 -5.43
N ASN A 52 10.84 -19.28 -5.02
CA ASN A 52 10.36 -19.46 -3.64
C ASN A 52 9.00 -20.12 -3.59
N GLU A 53 8.72 -20.75 -2.44
CA GLU A 53 7.46 -21.42 -2.21
C GLU A 53 6.48 -20.52 -1.48
N PHE A 54 5.25 -20.55 -1.96
CA PHE A 54 4.14 -19.81 -1.39
C PHE A 54 2.95 -20.73 -1.12
N GLU A 55 2.16 -20.37 -0.12
CA GLU A 55 0.82 -20.91 0.10
C GLU A 55 -0.24 -19.84 -0.22
N VAL A 56 -1.40 -20.27 -0.71
CA VAL A 56 -2.53 -19.35 -0.97
C VAL A 56 -3.31 -19.20 0.34
N VAL A 57 -3.25 -18.02 0.94
CA VAL A 57 -3.96 -17.71 2.20
C VAL A 57 -5.27 -16.94 1.98
N TYR A 58 -5.52 -16.52 0.75
CA TYR A 58 -6.76 -15.89 0.32
C TYR A 58 -6.97 -16.17 -1.17
N ASP A 59 -8.19 -16.55 -1.55
CA ASP A 59 -8.64 -16.69 -2.93
C ASP A 59 -10.03 -16.06 -3.02
N GLY A 60 -10.18 -15.05 -3.88
CA GLY A 60 -11.39 -14.25 -3.95
C GLY A 60 -11.38 -13.25 -5.08
N TRP A 61 -12.09 -12.14 -4.89
CA TRP A 61 -12.28 -11.12 -5.91
C TRP A 61 -12.07 -9.73 -5.33
N VAL A 62 -11.54 -8.82 -6.15
CA VAL A 62 -11.52 -7.38 -5.88
C VAL A 62 -12.40 -6.67 -6.90
N ARG A 63 -13.19 -5.72 -6.43
CA ARG A 63 -13.98 -4.84 -7.31
C ARG A 63 -13.19 -3.58 -7.64
N LEU A 64 -12.88 -3.40 -8.92
CA LEU A 64 -12.28 -2.17 -9.46
C LEU A 64 -13.28 -1.54 -10.44
N GLY A 65 -13.97 -0.50 -9.98
CA GLY A 65 -15.06 0.10 -10.73
C GLY A 65 -16.21 -0.87 -10.94
N TYR A 66 -16.44 -1.22 -12.21
CA TYR A 66 -17.49 -2.17 -12.62
C TYR A 66 -16.96 -3.59 -12.82
N ASN A 67 -15.65 -3.79 -12.73
CA ASN A 67 -15.01 -5.08 -12.95
C ASN A 67 -14.75 -5.81 -11.63
N ASN A 68 -14.96 -7.13 -11.62
CA ASN A 68 -14.48 -8.01 -10.56
C ASN A 68 -13.27 -8.75 -11.10
N LEU A 69 -12.12 -8.59 -10.44
CA LEU A 69 -10.86 -9.21 -10.83
C LEU A 69 -10.50 -10.32 -9.84
N PRO A 70 -10.05 -11.50 -10.31
CA PRO A 70 -9.68 -12.59 -9.42
C PRO A 70 -8.39 -12.23 -8.68
N VAL A 71 -8.41 -12.44 -7.37
CA VAL A 71 -7.30 -12.12 -6.47
C VAL A 71 -6.89 -13.35 -5.68
N ARG A 72 -5.57 -13.52 -5.56
CA ARG A 72 -4.97 -14.44 -4.60
C ARG A 72 -3.95 -13.73 -3.76
N ILE A 73 -3.85 -14.11 -2.49
CA ILE A 73 -2.75 -13.66 -1.62
C ILE A 73 -1.88 -14.84 -1.31
N PHE A 74 -0.61 -14.70 -1.70
CA PHE A 74 0.42 -15.70 -1.50
C PHE A 74 1.21 -15.36 -0.24
N ARG A 75 1.35 -16.29 0.68
CA ARG A 75 2.24 -16.17 1.83
C ARG A 75 3.50 -16.98 1.60
N GLU A 76 4.66 -16.36 1.80
CA GLU A 76 5.95 -17.05 1.71
C GLU A 76 6.11 -18.04 2.87
N LYS A 77 6.48 -19.29 2.59
CA LYS A 77 6.41 -20.39 3.57
C LYS A 77 7.56 -20.44 4.57
N THR A 78 8.74 -19.96 4.20
CA THR A 78 9.98 -20.23 4.96
C THR A 78 10.35 -19.12 5.93
N ASN A 79 9.66 -17.97 5.86
CA ASN A 79 9.94 -16.76 6.63
C ASN A 79 11.43 -16.36 6.58
N LYS A 80 12.11 -16.65 5.46
CA LYS A 80 13.56 -16.48 5.32
C LYS A 80 14.01 -15.02 5.37
N LEU A 81 13.10 -14.08 5.13
CA LEU A 81 13.36 -12.64 5.21
C LEU A 81 13.36 -12.12 6.66
N GLY A 82 12.87 -12.93 7.62
CA GLY A 82 12.73 -12.56 9.02
C GLY A 82 11.48 -11.75 9.33
N PHE A 83 10.48 -11.80 8.45
CA PHE A 83 9.13 -11.25 8.59
C PHE A 83 8.17 -12.00 7.65
N ASP A 84 6.88 -12.09 8.00
CA ASP A 84 5.90 -12.71 7.12
C ASP A 84 5.73 -11.86 5.85
N LEU A 85 5.96 -12.45 4.69
CA LEU A 85 5.78 -11.82 3.39
C LEU A 85 4.49 -12.31 2.73
N PHE A 86 3.68 -11.36 2.26
CA PHE A 86 2.46 -11.60 1.52
C PHE A 86 2.50 -10.88 0.17
N LEU A 87 2.19 -11.61 -0.91
CA LEU A 87 2.14 -11.10 -2.26
C LEU A 87 0.70 -11.09 -2.77
N VAL A 88 0.22 -9.93 -3.19
CA VAL A 88 -1.13 -9.74 -3.72
C VAL A 88 -1.09 -9.94 -5.23
N HIS A 89 -1.66 -11.03 -5.70
CA HIS A 89 -1.76 -11.37 -7.11
C HIS A 89 -3.15 -11.02 -7.64
N ILE A 90 -3.20 -10.21 -8.70
CA ILE A 90 -4.42 -9.86 -9.43
C ILE A 90 -4.19 -10.21 -10.89
N ALA A 91 -4.88 -11.23 -11.39
CA ALA A 91 -4.58 -11.80 -12.70
C ALA A 91 -4.80 -10.77 -13.81
N GLY A 92 -3.82 -10.64 -14.71
CA GLY A 92 -3.84 -9.70 -15.83
C GLY A 92 -3.57 -8.24 -15.46
N LEU A 93 -3.34 -7.90 -14.19
CA LEU A 93 -3.12 -6.53 -13.72
C LEU A 93 -1.79 -6.37 -12.98
N ILE A 94 -1.51 -7.21 -11.98
CA ILE A 94 -0.30 -7.12 -11.16
C ILE A 94 0.85 -8.01 -11.63
N ASP A 95 0.52 -9.14 -12.27
CA ASP A 95 1.40 -10.20 -12.78
C ASP A 95 2.29 -9.75 -13.95
N ARG A 96 3.11 -8.73 -13.69
CA ARG A 96 4.00 -8.03 -14.65
C ARG A 96 5.43 -7.97 -14.12
N ASP A 97 6.38 -7.77 -15.02
CA ASP A 97 7.81 -7.81 -14.69
C ASP A 97 8.30 -6.55 -13.95
N LYS A 98 7.76 -5.37 -14.29
CA LYS A 98 8.16 -4.10 -13.66
C LYS A 98 7.25 -3.75 -12.49
N VAL A 99 7.81 -3.04 -11.51
CA VAL A 99 7.07 -2.50 -10.37
C VAL A 99 6.07 -1.43 -10.84
N TYR A 100 6.54 -0.45 -11.60
CA TYR A 100 5.76 0.67 -12.14
C TYR A 100 6.30 1.11 -13.52
N GLY A 101 5.64 2.09 -14.13
CA GLY A 101 5.89 2.61 -15.47
C GLY A 101 4.96 2.04 -16.54
N TYR A 102 3.77 1.56 -16.16
CA TYR A 102 2.73 1.12 -17.08
C TYR A 102 1.60 2.15 -17.17
N ASP A 103 0.88 2.16 -18.30
CA ASP A 103 -0.22 3.10 -18.56
C ASP A 103 -1.38 2.93 -17.55
N ASP A 104 -1.52 1.73 -16.99
CA ASP A 104 -2.56 1.32 -16.03
C ASP A 104 -2.07 1.29 -14.58
N ASP A 105 -0.95 1.93 -14.24
CA ASP A 105 -0.42 1.94 -12.86
C ASP A 105 -1.44 2.46 -11.84
N THR A 106 -2.30 3.40 -12.23
CA THR A 106 -3.38 3.90 -11.37
C THR A 106 -4.31 2.75 -10.96
N GLU A 107 -4.79 1.99 -11.94
CA GLU A 107 -5.66 0.84 -11.77
C GLU A 107 -4.96 -0.26 -10.96
N ARG A 108 -3.69 -0.55 -11.27
CA ARG A 108 -2.85 -1.53 -10.58
C ARG A 108 -2.77 -1.23 -9.09
N PHE A 109 -2.38 -0.02 -8.72
CA PHE A 109 -2.18 0.34 -7.32
C PHE A 109 -3.48 0.59 -6.56
N ILE A 110 -4.55 1.05 -7.21
CA ILE A 110 -5.88 1.11 -6.56
C ILE A 110 -6.37 -0.30 -6.26
N ALA A 111 -6.34 -1.21 -7.24
CA ALA A 111 -6.79 -2.59 -7.06
C ALA A 111 -5.97 -3.32 -5.99
N TYR A 112 -4.65 -3.12 -5.96
CA TYR A 112 -3.77 -3.66 -4.92
C TYR A 112 -4.17 -3.22 -3.51
N GLN A 113 -4.42 -1.92 -3.32
CA GLN A 113 -4.82 -1.40 -2.01
C GLN A 113 -6.19 -1.92 -1.58
N ILE A 114 -7.16 -1.99 -2.49
CA ILE A 114 -8.51 -2.53 -2.20
C ILE A 114 -8.41 -4.04 -1.88
N ALA A 115 -7.70 -4.81 -2.70
CA ALA A 115 -7.53 -6.26 -2.50
C ALA A 115 -6.88 -6.58 -1.14
N SER A 116 -5.87 -5.78 -0.77
CA SER A 116 -5.20 -5.87 0.52
C SER A 116 -6.13 -5.59 1.70
N LEU A 117 -6.94 -4.53 1.61
CA LEU A 117 -7.89 -4.17 2.65
C LEU A 117 -9.06 -5.15 2.72
N ASP A 118 -9.53 -5.67 1.58
CA ASP A 118 -10.57 -6.69 1.52
C ASP A 118 -10.18 -7.97 2.25
N TRP A 119 -8.90 -8.35 2.14
CA TRP A 119 -8.36 -9.48 2.87
C TRP A 119 -8.25 -9.21 4.37
N ILE A 120 -7.64 -8.09 4.78
CA ILE A 120 -7.51 -7.76 6.21
C ILE A 120 -8.88 -7.57 6.88
N ALA A 121 -9.86 -7.03 6.15
CA ALA A 121 -11.21 -6.83 6.64
C ALA A 121 -11.92 -8.14 7.03
N GLN A 122 -11.44 -9.28 6.53
CA GLN A 122 -11.98 -10.62 6.83
C GLN A 122 -11.28 -11.30 8.02
N TRP A 123 -10.23 -10.70 8.58
CA TRP A 123 -9.56 -11.28 9.74
C TRP A 123 -10.43 -11.17 10.99
N GLU A 124 -10.32 -12.16 11.87
CA GLU A 124 -11.02 -12.17 13.17
C GLU A 124 -10.42 -11.15 14.14
N HIS A 125 -9.14 -10.82 13.96
CA HIS A 125 -8.42 -9.79 14.72
C HIS A 125 -8.08 -8.58 13.85
N LYS A 126 -7.58 -7.52 14.48
CA LYS A 126 -7.11 -6.30 13.81
C LYS A 126 -5.62 -6.13 14.09
N PRO A 127 -4.83 -5.63 13.12
CA PRO A 127 -3.45 -5.24 13.40
C PRO A 127 -3.42 -4.05 14.35
N ASP A 128 -2.30 -3.87 15.05
CA ASP A 128 -2.11 -2.71 15.92
C ASP A 128 -1.76 -1.45 15.11
N VAL A 129 -1.04 -1.60 13.98
CA VAL A 129 -0.63 -0.49 13.10
C VAL A 129 -0.62 -0.93 11.64
N ILE A 130 -1.09 -0.05 10.77
CA ILE A 130 -0.89 -0.14 9.31
C ILE A 130 0.14 0.93 8.89
N HIS A 131 1.22 0.49 8.25
CA HIS A 131 2.30 1.36 7.79
C HIS A 131 2.31 1.40 6.25
N CYS A 132 1.91 2.53 5.70
CA CYS A 132 1.87 2.83 4.27
C CYS A 132 3.20 3.45 3.81
N HIS A 133 3.77 2.92 2.74
CA HIS A 133 4.98 3.44 2.11
C HIS A 133 4.64 4.10 0.77
N ASP A 134 4.81 5.42 0.70
CA ASP A 134 4.57 6.28 -0.48
C ASP A 134 3.15 6.21 -1.10
N HIS A 135 2.97 6.96 -2.20
CA HIS A 135 1.71 7.15 -2.90
C HIS A 135 1.05 5.85 -3.39
N HIS A 136 1.83 4.81 -3.70
CA HIS A 136 1.34 3.49 -4.10
C HIS A 136 0.38 2.87 -3.08
N THR A 137 0.47 3.32 -1.82
CA THR A 137 -0.36 2.86 -0.69
C THR A 137 -1.10 4.01 -0.01
N GLY A 138 -1.09 5.20 -0.62
CA GLY A 138 -1.55 6.44 -0.01
C GLY A 138 -3.06 6.59 0.11
N LEU A 139 -3.84 5.75 -0.58
CA LEU A 139 -5.30 5.75 -0.45
C LEU A 139 -5.78 4.89 0.73
N ILE A 140 -4.93 4.02 1.28
CA ILE A 140 -5.28 3.16 2.42
C ILE A 140 -5.79 3.96 3.63
N PRO A 141 -5.09 5.02 4.12
CA PRO A 141 -5.57 5.81 5.25
C PRO A 141 -6.94 6.44 5.00
N PHE A 142 -7.18 6.94 3.77
CA PHE A 142 -8.47 7.49 3.40
C PHE A 142 -9.57 6.43 3.40
N MET A 143 -9.31 5.28 2.77
CA MET A 143 -10.29 4.20 2.67
C MET A 143 -10.68 3.65 4.05
N LEU A 144 -9.70 3.43 4.93
CA LEU A 144 -9.97 2.96 6.30
C LEU A 144 -10.84 3.95 7.10
N ALA A 145 -10.57 5.25 6.96
CA ALA A 145 -11.27 6.27 7.74
C ALA A 145 -12.64 6.67 7.17
N ASN A 146 -12.89 6.51 5.85
CA ASN A 146 -14.06 7.12 5.20
C ASN A 146 -14.94 6.13 4.42
N SER A 147 -14.47 4.91 4.10
CA SER A 147 -15.28 3.92 3.39
C SER A 147 -16.06 3.04 4.36
N ASN A 148 -17.38 2.94 4.15
CA ASN A 148 -18.26 2.11 5.00
C ASN A 148 -17.81 0.64 5.04
N LYS A 149 -17.22 0.16 3.94
CA LYS A 149 -16.68 -1.20 3.78
C LYS A 149 -15.63 -1.57 4.83
N TYR A 150 -14.87 -0.60 5.33
CA TYR A 150 -13.77 -0.82 6.28
C TYR A 150 -14.01 -0.14 7.63
N SER A 151 -15.26 0.22 7.94
CA SER A 151 -15.62 0.96 9.15
C SER A 151 -15.16 0.29 10.45
N HIS A 152 -15.11 -1.05 10.52
CA HIS A 152 -14.58 -1.78 11.67
C HIS A 152 -13.06 -1.67 11.84
N LEU A 153 -12.32 -1.30 10.78
CA LEU A 153 -10.88 -1.05 10.81
C LEU A 153 -10.53 0.45 10.96
N SER A 154 -11.51 1.34 11.00
CA SER A 154 -11.30 2.80 11.02
C SER A 154 -10.48 3.34 12.20
N TYR A 155 -10.43 2.58 13.31
CA TYR A 155 -9.65 2.93 14.50
C TYR A 155 -8.21 2.39 14.48
N VAL A 156 -7.83 1.60 13.48
CA VAL A 156 -6.45 1.11 13.33
C VAL A 156 -5.55 2.30 12.95
N PRO A 157 -4.54 2.64 13.77
CA PRO A 157 -3.61 3.70 13.45
C PRO A 157 -2.86 3.46 12.13
N THR A 158 -2.81 4.49 11.29
CA THR A 158 -2.07 4.47 10.03
C THR A 158 -0.85 5.38 10.10
N VAL A 159 0.30 4.88 9.66
CA VAL A 159 1.53 5.65 9.52
C VAL A 159 1.87 5.73 8.05
N LEU A 160 2.12 6.93 7.52
CA LEU A 160 2.68 7.12 6.19
C LEU A 160 4.19 7.40 6.33
N THR A 161 5.03 6.70 5.58
CA THR A 161 6.40 7.16 5.31
C THR A 161 6.54 7.63 3.88
N ILE A 162 7.04 8.85 3.72
CA ILE A 162 7.36 9.45 2.44
C ILE A 162 8.85 9.22 2.15
N HIS A 163 9.14 8.46 1.08
CA HIS A 163 10.50 8.23 0.59
C HIS A 163 10.78 9.11 -0.62
N ASN A 164 9.75 9.45 -1.40
CA ASN A 164 9.89 10.38 -2.51
C ASN A 164 8.61 11.19 -2.79
N ALA A 165 8.56 12.42 -2.28
CA ALA A 165 7.44 13.35 -2.49
C ALA A 165 7.30 13.86 -3.94
N GLN A 166 8.28 13.64 -4.81
CA GLN A 166 8.18 14.02 -6.22
C GLN A 166 7.17 13.14 -6.97
N TYR A 167 6.95 11.90 -6.50
CA TYR A 167 5.98 10.97 -7.08
C TYR A 167 4.75 10.86 -6.20
N GLN A 168 3.64 11.40 -6.70
CA GLN A 168 2.41 11.58 -5.90
C GLN A 168 1.26 10.66 -6.32
N GLY A 169 1.39 10.00 -7.48
CA GLY A 169 0.37 9.08 -8.01
C GLY A 169 -0.93 9.77 -8.45
N GLN A 170 -0.88 11.05 -8.82
CA GLN A 170 -2.08 11.83 -9.15
C GLN A 170 -2.85 11.29 -10.36
N PHE A 171 -4.18 11.33 -10.31
CA PHE A 171 -5.07 10.94 -11.41
C PHE A 171 -6.40 11.71 -11.39
N GLY A 172 -7.13 11.64 -12.50
CA GLY A 172 -8.37 12.40 -12.70
C GLY A 172 -9.57 11.88 -11.91
N TRP A 173 -10.50 12.80 -11.62
CA TRP A 173 -11.76 12.50 -10.92
C TRP A 173 -12.70 11.56 -11.70
N ASP A 174 -12.49 11.38 -13.01
CA ASP A 174 -13.17 10.39 -13.84
C ASP A 174 -12.96 8.96 -13.32
N LYS A 175 -11.84 8.69 -12.64
CA LYS A 175 -11.52 7.39 -12.03
C LYS A 175 -12.05 7.23 -10.59
N LEU A 176 -12.82 8.18 -10.07
CA LEU A 176 -13.38 8.11 -8.70
C LEU A 176 -14.14 6.80 -8.45
N HIS A 177 -14.85 6.32 -9.47
CA HIS A 177 -15.64 5.10 -9.41
C HIS A 177 -14.84 3.83 -9.12
N TYR A 178 -13.49 3.87 -9.20
CA TYR A 178 -12.63 2.77 -8.78
C TYR A 178 -12.53 2.60 -7.26
N LEU A 179 -12.79 3.66 -6.48
CA LEU A 179 -12.71 3.59 -5.02
C LEU A 179 -13.96 2.95 -4.41
N PRO A 180 -13.84 2.26 -3.26
CA PRO A 180 -15.00 1.81 -2.49
C PRO A 180 -15.89 2.99 -2.10
N ALA A 181 -17.21 2.74 -2.01
CA ALA A 181 -18.17 3.77 -1.65
C ALA A 181 -17.82 4.45 -0.31
N TYR A 182 -17.87 5.77 -0.31
CA TYR A 182 -17.61 6.64 0.84
C TYR A 182 -18.54 7.85 0.79
N ASP A 183 -18.63 8.60 1.88
CA ASP A 183 -19.38 9.84 1.93
C ASP A 183 -18.68 10.97 1.14
N LEU A 184 -19.29 11.41 0.04
CA LEU A 184 -18.74 12.42 -0.88
C LEU A 184 -18.37 13.75 -0.20
N ARG A 185 -18.88 14.05 0.99
CA ARG A 185 -18.42 15.21 1.79
C ARG A 185 -16.94 15.13 2.16
N ASN A 186 -16.35 13.94 2.14
CA ASN A 186 -14.93 13.71 2.40
C ASN A 186 -14.04 13.81 1.14
N SER A 187 -14.59 14.12 -0.04
CA SER A 187 -13.82 14.18 -1.29
C SER A 187 -12.65 15.18 -1.26
N SER A 188 -12.76 16.25 -0.46
CA SER A 188 -11.65 17.21 -0.26
C SER A 188 -10.40 16.60 0.38
N LYS A 189 -10.54 15.44 1.03
CA LYS A 189 -9.40 14.68 1.56
C LYS A 189 -8.63 13.97 0.44
N LEU A 190 -9.28 13.62 -0.66
CA LEU A 190 -8.65 13.02 -1.85
C LEU A 190 -8.03 14.08 -2.77
N ASP A 191 -8.63 15.27 -2.82
CA ASP A 191 -8.24 16.32 -3.76
C ASP A 191 -6.86 16.91 -3.43
N TRP A 192 -6.05 17.11 -4.46
CA TRP A 192 -4.99 18.11 -4.45
C TRP A 192 -4.88 18.70 -5.85
N ALA A 193 -4.90 20.03 -5.95
CA ALA A 193 -4.83 20.74 -7.22
C ALA A 193 -5.86 20.24 -8.27
N SER A 194 -7.11 19.98 -7.83
CA SER A 194 -8.23 19.52 -8.68
C SER A 194 -8.07 18.10 -9.25
N ALA A 195 -7.20 17.29 -8.66
CA ALA A 195 -7.01 15.88 -9.00
C ALA A 195 -7.07 15.01 -7.75
N ILE A 196 -7.38 13.72 -7.91
CA ILE A 196 -7.20 12.77 -6.82
C ILE A 196 -5.70 12.53 -6.66
N ASN A 197 -5.18 12.79 -5.47
CA ASN A 197 -3.76 12.69 -5.19
C ASN A 197 -3.52 11.75 -3.99
N PRO A 198 -3.11 10.49 -4.26
CA PRO A 198 -2.85 9.50 -3.22
C PRO A 198 -1.89 9.96 -2.13
N LEU A 199 -0.79 10.64 -2.47
CA LEU A 199 0.17 11.09 -1.46
C LEU A 199 -0.40 12.21 -0.57
N ALA A 200 -1.04 13.22 -1.19
CA ALA A 200 -1.69 14.29 -0.46
C ALA A 200 -2.81 13.76 0.45
N SER A 201 -3.61 12.82 -0.09
CA SER A 201 -4.65 12.13 0.66
C SER A 201 -4.10 11.36 1.85
N ALA A 202 -2.97 10.68 1.67
CA ALA A 202 -2.29 9.97 2.75
C ALA A 202 -1.84 10.95 3.84
N ILE A 203 -1.23 12.10 3.47
CA ILE A 203 -0.80 13.12 4.44
C ILE A 203 -2.00 13.66 5.23
N LYS A 204 -3.13 13.92 4.56
CA LYS A 204 -4.36 14.43 5.19
C LYS A 204 -5.05 13.43 6.11
N CYS A 205 -4.92 12.12 5.83
CA CYS A 205 -5.72 11.07 6.48
C CYS A 205 -4.91 10.17 7.43
N ALA A 206 -3.58 10.11 7.28
CA ALA A 206 -2.75 9.28 8.14
C ALA A 206 -2.74 9.78 9.58
N TRP A 207 -2.63 8.87 10.54
CA TRP A 207 -2.50 9.23 11.95
C TRP A 207 -1.16 9.93 12.21
N ARG A 208 -0.10 9.43 11.57
CA ARG A 208 1.23 10.02 11.59
C ARG A 208 1.88 9.96 10.22
N VAL A 209 2.69 10.97 9.94
CA VAL A 209 3.54 11.04 8.75
C VAL A 209 4.99 11.06 9.22
N THR A 210 5.83 10.29 8.54
CA THR A 210 7.27 10.25 8.76
C THR A 210 8.01 10.33 7.42
N THR A 211 9.30 10.61 7.50
CA THR A 211 10.20 10.69 6.35
C THR A 211 11.44 9.83 6.62
N VAL A 212 12.25 9.62 5.58
CA VAL A 212 13.48 8.82 5.68
C VAL A 212 14.60 9.52 6.48
N SER A 213 14.53 10.84 6.65
CA SER A 213 15.45 11.62 7.49
C SER A 213 14.88 12.99 7.84
N GLN A 214 15.47 13.65 8.84
CA GLN A 214 15.16 15.03 9.18
C GLN A 214 15.50 15.98 8.02
N SER A 215 16.67 15.82 7.40
CA SER A 215 17.06 16.63 6.25
C SER A 215 16.07 16.51 5.08
N TYR A 216 15.52 15.31 4.86
CA TYR A 216 14.53 15.08 3.83
C TYR A 216 13.18 15.72 4.18
N LEU A 217 12.78 15.69 5.47
CA LEU A 217 11.59 16.40 5.94
C LEU A 217 11.71 17.91 5.66
N ASP A 218 12.87 18.48 5.97
CA ASP A 218 13.13 19.90 5.74
C ASP A 218 13.11 20.23 4.23
N GLU A 219 13.64 19.34 3.38
CA GLU A 219 13.61 19.50 1.92
C GLU A 219 12.18 19.51 1.36
N ILE A 220 11.37 18.49 1.70
CA ILE A 220 10.01 18.36 1.15
C ILE A 220 9.06 19.46 1.64
N SER A 221 9.37 20.10 2.78
CA SER A 221 8.62 21.26 3.29
C SER A 221 8.81 22.53 2.45
N HIS A 222 9.74 22.49 1.48
CA HIS A 222 9.99 23.60 0.55
C HIS A 222 9.90 23.18 -0.92
N LYS A 223 10.06 21.89 -1.21
CA LYS A 223 10.09 21.38 -2.59
C LYS A 223 9.54 19.96 -2.65
N ALA A 224 8.23 19.83 -2.76
CA ALA A 224 7.56 18.53 -2.91
C ALA A 224 6.68 18.47 -4.17
N ASN A 225 7.09 19.15 -5.24
CA ASN A 225 6.36 19.20 -6.51
C ASN A 225 4.91 19.71 -6.31
N GLY A 226 4.76 20.78 -5.53
CA GLY A 226 3.49 21.41 -5.22
C GLY A 226 2.77 20.82 -4.01
N LEU A 227 3.40 19.94 -3.23
CA LEU A 227 2.88 19.42 -1.94
C LEU A 227 3.56 20.02 -0.71
N GLU A 228 4.53 20.91 -0.88
CA GLU A 228 5.20 21.62 0.22
C GLU A 228 4.20 22.40 1.10
#